data_AF-A0A067FYB3-F1
#
_entry.id   AF-A0A067FYB3-F1
#
_cell.length_a   1.000
_cell.length_b   1.000
_cell.length_c   1.000
_cell.angle_alpha   90.00
_cell.angle_beta   90.00
_cell.angle_gamma   90.00
#
_symmetry.space_group_name_H-M   'P 1'
#
loop_
_entity.id
_entity.type
_entity.pdbx_description
1 polymer ?
#
loop_
_entity_poly.entity_id
_entity_poly.type
_entity_poly.pdbx_seq_one_letter_code
_entity_poly.pdbx_strand_id
1 'polypeptide(L)'
;MNVTDCKMIEEVIQLQVGEEAVNDCIIFRQLEYLGFDCLPSLTGFYSGNCTLEFPSLEQVLVRQCPKTMIFSPGVLGTLKLNEVQLTEADDQGCWEGNLNDTVQKLFSEMAGIN
;
A
#
# COMPACT_ATOMS: atom_id res chain seq x y z
N MET A 1 -6.37 -1.31 9.20
CA MET A 1 -7.26 -1.86 8.17
C MET A 1 -6.65 -3.14 7.63
N ASN A 2 -7.47 -4.17 7.39
CA ASN A 2 -7.00 -5.45 6.84
C ASN A 2 -7.97 -5.89 5.74
N VAL A 3 -7.44 -6.29 4.58
CA VAL A 3 -8.21 -6.81 3.45
C VAL A 3 -7.65 -8.17 3.09
N THR A 4 -8.47 -9.21 3.21
CA THR A 4 -8.05 -10.59 3.04
C THR A 4 -8.99 -11.36 2.11
N ASP A 5 -8.44 -12.34 1.38
CA ASP A 5 -9.18 -13.34 0.59
C ASP A 5 -10.16 -12.77 -0.47
N CYS A 6 -9.89 -11.56 -0.97
CA CYS A 6 -10.70 -10.92 -2.00
C CYS A 6 -10.08 -11.08 -3.40
N LYS A 7 -10.69 -11.93 -4.22
CA LYS A 7 -10.14 -12.29 -5.55
C LYS A 7 -10.33 -11.23 -6.64
N MET A 8 -11.27 -10.30 -6.44
CA MET A 8 -11.68 -9.32 -7.47
C MET A 8 -11.25 -7.89 -7.14
N ILE A 9 -10.64 -7.64 -5.98
CA ILE A 9 -10.19 -6.30 -5.64
C ILE A 9 -8.96 -5.95 -6.46
N GLU A 10 -9.04 -4.86 -7.23
CA GLU A 10 -7.93 -4.30 -7.97
C GLU A 10 -7.36 -3.08 -7.24
N GLU A 11 -8.24 -2.29 -6.64
CA GLU A 11 -7.92 -1.09 -5.86
C GLU A 11 -8.73 -1.04 -4.57
N VAL A 12 -8.12 -0.55 -3.49
CA VAL A 12 -8.79 -0.44 -2.18
C VAL A 12 -9.74 0.75 -2.12
N ILE A 13 -9.35 1.85 -2.77
CA ILE A 13 -10.09 3.10 -2.86
C ILE A 13 -10.18 3.51 -4.32
N GLN A 14 -11.40 3.67 -4.82
CA GLN A 14 -11.67 4.11 -6.18
C GLN A 14 -12.32 5.50 -6.17
N LEU A 15 -11.87 6.38 -7.06
CA LEU A 15 -12.59 7.61 -7.38
C LEU A 15 -13.85 7.26 -8.18
N GLN A 16 -14.97 7.88 -7.83
CA GLN A 16 -16.19 7.73 -8.63
C GLN A 16 -16.07 8.53 -9.93
N VAL A 17 -16.60 7.97 -11.01
CA VAL A 17 -16.62 8.62 -12.32
C VAL A 17 -17.38 9.94 -12.23
N GLY A 18 -16.68 11.06 -12.49
CA GLY A 18 -17.25 12.41 -12.46
C GLY A 18 -16.88 13.24 -11.23
N GLU A 19 -16.16 12.66 -10.26
CA GLU A 19 -15.43 13.45 -9.26
C GLU A 19 -14.11 13.90 -9.88
N GLU A 20 -13.91 15.21 -10.05
CA GLU A 20 -12.57 15.75 -10.22
C GLU A 20 -11.79 15.38 -8.97
N ALA A 21 -10.59 14.81 -9.14
CA ALA A 21 -9.66 14.65 -8.03
C ALA A 21 -9.36 16.05 -7.50
N VAL A 22 -10.11 16.45 -6.47
CA VAL A 22 -9.88 17.69 -5.77
C VAL A 22 -8.42 17.65 -5.35
N ASN A 23 -7.70 18.77 -5.46
CA ASN A 23 -6.29 18.89 -5.05
C ASN A 23 -6.08 18.69 -3.53
N ASP A 24 -7.01 18.02 -2.87
CA ASP A 24 -7.07 17.77 -1.44
C ASP A 24 -6.22 16.55 -1.07
N CYS A 25 -5.60 16.62 0.10
CA CYS A 25 -4.93 15.47 0.69
C CYS A 25 -5.97 14.53 1.32
N ILE A 26 -5.87 13.23 1.07
CA ILE A 26 -6.56 12.22 1.88
C ILE A 26 -5.65 11.85 3.04
N ILE A 27 -6.11 12.10 4.27
CA ILE A 27 -5.32 11.89 5.48
C ILE A 27 -5.93 10.77 6.32
N PHE A 28 -5.19 9.67 6.46
CA PHE A 28 -5.53 8.53 7.31
C PHE A 28 -4.98 8.72 8.72
N ARG A 29 -5.60 9.61 9.51
CA ARG A 29 -5.07 10.06 10.81
C ARG A 29 -4.91 8.98 11.89
N GLN A 30 -5.64 7.88 11.80
CA GLN A 30 -5.70 6.84 12.85
C GLN A 30 -5.37 5.45 12.30
N LEU A 31 -4.84 5.39 11.07
CA LEU A 31 -4.54 4.12 10.45
C LEU A 31 -3.13 3.69 10.85
N GLU A 32 -3.04 2.80 11.84
CA GLU A 32 -1.76 2.31 12.40
C GLU A 32 -1.21 1.08 11.67
N TYR A 33 -2.11 0.27 11.12
CA TYR A 33 -1.79 -0.99 10.46
C TYR A 33 -2.52 -1.12 9.13
N LEU A 34 -1.83 -1.61 8.10
CA LEU A 34 -2.38 -2.01 6.80
C LEU A 34 -1.99 -3.45 6.47
N GLY A 35 -2.98 -4.31 6.26
CA GLY A 35 -2.76 -5.70 5.84
C GLY A 35 -3.45 -6.01 4.52
N PHE A 36 -2.71 -6.64 3.61
CA PHE A 36 -3.19 -7.20 2.34
C PHE A 36 -2.79 -8.66 2.28
N ASP A 37 -3.78 -9.57 2.28
CA ASP A 37 -3.52 -11.01 2.23
C ASP A 37 -4.42 -11.73 1.22
N CYS A 38 -3.85 -12.66 0.45
CA CYS A 38 -4.57 -13.49 -0.52
C CYS A 38 -5.36 -12.65 -1.55
N LEU A 39 -4.78 -11.56 -2.08
CA LEU A 39 -5.44 -10.65 -3.02
C LEU A 39 -4.83 -10.79 -4.44
N PRO A 40 -5.25 -11.78 -5.25
CA PRO A 40 -4.63 -12.09 -6.54
C PRO A 40 -4.78 -11.01 -7.61
N SER A 41 -5.75 -10.11 -7.45
CA SER A 41 -6.05 -9.06 -8.44
C SER A 41 -5.57 -7.67 -8.04
N LEU A 42 -5.05 -7.49 -6.82
CA LEU A 42 -4.68 -6.19 -6.28
C LEU A 42 -3.52 -5.56 -7.08
N THR A 43 -3.72 -4.34 -7.55
CA THR A 43 -2.73 -3.56 -8.30
C THR A 43 -2.53 -2.15 -7.73
N GLY A 44 -3.44 -1.69 -6.88
CA GLY A 44 -3.36 -0.35 -6.30
C GLY A 44 -3.98 -0.24 -4.91
N PHE A 45 -3.55 0.73 -4.10
CA PHE A 45 -4.34 1.16 -2.94
C PHE A 45 -5.38 2.21 -3.37
N TYR A 46 -4.95 3.19 -4.15
CA TYR A 46 -5.77 4.31 -4.60
C TYR A 46 -5.44 4.72 -6.04
N SER A 47 -6.46 4.82 -6.90
CA SER A 47 -6.30 5.25 -8.31
C SER A 47 -6.12 6.76 -8.47
N GLY A 48 -6.50 7.56 -7.48
CA GLY A 48 -6.44 9.00 -7.60
C GLY A 48 -5.01 9.54 -7.52
N ASN A 49 -4.83 10.73 -8.10
CA ASN A 49 -3.56 11.44 -8.13
C ASN A 49 -3.38 12.43 -6.96
N CYS A 50 -4.32 12.44 -6.00
CA CYS A 50 -4.25 13.31 -4.85
C CYS A 50 -3.20 12.82 -3.84
N THR A 51 -2.75 13.71 -2.95
CA THR A 51 -1.75 13.35 -1.94
C THR A 51 -2.37 12.43 -0.89
N LEU A 52 -1.70 11.32 -0.58
CA LEU A 52 -2.08 10.45 0.55
C LEU A 52 -1.14 10.68 1.73
N GLU A 53 -1.70 10.85 2.92
CA GLU A 53 -0.93 10.97 4.17
C GLU A 53 -1.35 9.91 5.17
N PHE A 54 -0.36 9.25 5.78
CA PHE A 54 -0.56 8.24 6.80
C PHE A 54 0.25 8.58 8.08
N PRO A 55 -0.14 9.61 8.83
CA PRO A 55 0.66 10.16 9.94
C PRO A 55 0.86 9.20 11.12
N SER A 56 0.01 8.18 11.24
CA SER A 56 0.04 7.19 12.32
C SER A 56 0.37 5.78 11.84
N LEU A 57 0.68 5.59 10.55
CA LEU A 57 0.90 4.25 10.01
C LEU A 57 2.27 3.73 10.42
N GLU A 58 2.25 2.65 11.20
CA GLU A 58 3.44 2.04 11.78
C GLU A 58 3.84 0.76 11.07
N GLN A 59 2.85 0.03 10.51
CA GLN A 59 3.05 -1.28 9.93
C GLN A 59 2.24 -1.46 8.64
N VAL A 60 2.88 -2.05 7.63
CA VAL A 60 2.26 -2.53 6.39
C VAL A 60 2.67 -3.98 6.19
N LEU A 61 1.69 -4.85 5.92
CA LEU A 61 1.87 -6.27 5.62
C LEU A 61 1.27 -6.59 4.25
N VAL A 62 2.06 -7.20 3.36
CA VAL A 62 1.62 -7.63 2.02
C VAL A 62 1.99 -9.09 1.80
N ARG A 63 1.00 -9.97 1.73
CA ARG A 63 1.18 -11.42 1.61
C ARG A 63 0.29 -12.00 0.50
N GLN A 64 0.80 -12.98 -0.24
CA GLN A 64 0.04 -13.69 -1.29
C GLN A 64 -0.69 -12.77 -2.29
N CYS A 65 -0.09 -11.62 -2.58
CA CYS A 65 -0.51 -10.69 -3.61
C CYS A 65 0.51 -10.84 -4.75
N PRO A 66 0.20 -11.53 -5.86
CA PRO A 66 1.17 -11.89 -6.89
C PRO A 66 1.39 -10.79 -7.94
N LYS A 67 0.50 -9.80 -8.02
CA LYS A 67 0.61 -8.67 -8.94
C LYS A 67 1.34 -7.53 -8.26
N THR A 68 2.21 -6.85 -8.99
CA THR A 68 2.85 -5.63 -8.51
C THR A 68 1.80 -4.57 -8.20
N MET A 69 2.03 -3.84 -7.11
CA MET A 69 1.12 -2.82 -6.62
C MET A 69 1.85 -1.51 -6.38
N ILE A 70 1.13 -0.40 -6.52
CA ILE A 70 1.51 0.91 -6.00
C ILE A 70 0.45 1.41 -5.01
N PHE A 71 0.82 2.23 -4.05
CA PHE A 71 -0.14 2.86 -3.15
C PHE A 71 -0.94 3.96 -3.85
N SER A 72 -0.27 4.84 -4.58
CA SER A 72 -0.93 5.88 -5.37
C SER A 72 -0.03 6.35 -6.51
N PRO A 73 -0.59 6.75 -7.66
CA PRO A 73 0.16 7.49 -8.68
C PRO A 73 0.47 8.94 -8.27
N GLY A 74 -0.19 9.46 -7.23
CA GLY A 74 0.04 10.78 -6.66
C GLY A 74 1.20 10.83 -5.68
N VAL A 75 1.37 11.99 -5.03
CA VAL A 75 2.40 12.20 -4.01
C VAL A 75 2.01 11.46 -2.73
N LEU A 76 2.98 10.78 -2.11
CA LEU A 76 2.81 10.21 -0.78
C LEU A 76 3.44 11.19 0.22
N GLY A 77 2.60 11.81 1.05
CA GLY A 77 3.00 12.81 2.02
C GLY A 77 3.72 12.20 3.23
N THR A 78 4.55 13.02 3.89
CA THR A 78 5.42 12.66 5.03
C THR A 78 4.86 11.58 5.94
N LEU A 79 5.50 10.40 5.89
CA LEU A 79 5.17 9.25 6.70
C LEU A 79 6.12 9.23 7.90
N LYS A 80 5.59 9.02 9.10
CA LYS A 80 6.39 8.53 10.24
C LYS A 80 6.31 7.02 10.24
N LEU A 81 6.77 6.40 9.16
CA LEU A 81 6.76 4.95 9.07
C LEU A 81 7.97 4.39 9.79
N ASN A 82 7.74 3.51 10.76
CA ASN A 82 8.83 2.84 11.48
C ASN A 82 9.28 1.59 10.71
N GLU A 83 8.35 0.81 10.12
CA GLU A 83 8.68 -0.44 9.43
C GLU A 83 7.60 -0.87 8.41
N VAL A 84 7.99 -1.55 7.34
CA VAL A 84 7.09 -2.32 6.45
C VAL A 84 7.53 -3.78 6.49
N GLN A 85 6.62 -4.68 6.83
CA GLN A 85 6.91 -6.11 7.00
C GLN A 85 6.31 -6.93 5.84
N LEU A 86 7.08 -7.90 5.35
CA LEU A 86 6.68 -8.81 4.27
C LEU A 86 5.83 -9.98 4.80
N THR A 87 6.18 -10.46 5.98
CA THR A 87 5.49 -11.54 6.70
C THR A 87 5.64 -11.30 8.20
N GLU A 88 4.74 -11.87 9.01
CA GLU A 88 4.89 -11.88 10.49
C GLU A 88 6.19 -12.56 10.98
N ALA A 89 6.96 -13.19 10.07
CA ALA A 89 8.21 -13.90 10.34
C ALA A 89 9.47 -13.18 9.80
N ASP A 90 9.32 -12.03 9.14
CA ASP A 90 10.47 -11.20 8.73
C ASP A 90 10.80 -10.21 9.83
N ASP A 91 11.86 -10.49 10.59
CA ASP A 91 12.37 -9.65 11.67
C ASP A 91 13.06 -8.36 11.17
N GLN A 92 13.09 -8.15 9.84
CA GLN A 92 13.81 -7.06 9.19
C GLN A 92 12.95 -6.45 8.09
N GLY A 93 12.00 -5.59 8.46
CA GLY A 93 11.23 -4.84 7.49
C GLY A 93 12.09 -4.00 6.56
N CYS A 94 11.61 -3.80 5.33
CA CYS A 94 12.29 -2.99 4.32
C CYS A 94 11.60 -1.62 4.23
N TRP A 95 12.31 -0.53 4.47
CA TRP A 95 11.77 0.82 4.28
C TRP A 95 12.67 1.62 3.32
N GLU A 96 12.11 2.02 2.18
CA GLU A 96 12.81 2.77 1.13
C GLU A 96 12.51 4.27 1.19
N GLY A 97 11.99 4.78 2.31
CA GLY A 97 11.62 6.19 2.49
C GLY A 97 10.24 6.56 1.94
N ASN A 98 9.62 5.68 1.14
CA ASN A 98 8.29 5.85 0.57
C ASN A 98 7.57 4.51 0.35
N LEU A 99 6.25 4.47 0.47
CA LEU A 99 5.47 3.23 0.37
C LEU A 99 5.49 2.62 -1.04
N ASN A 100 5.42 3.44 -2.11
CA ASN A 100 5.51 2.90 -3.47
C ASN A 100 6.85 2.19 -3.70
N ASP A 101 7.96 2.85 -3.38
CA ASP A 101 9.30 2.31 -3.60
C ASP A 101 9.55 1.08 -2.72
N THR A 102 9.07 1.13 -1.47
CA THR A 102 9.12 0.01 -0.55
C THR A 102 8.40 -1.20 -1.13
N VAL A 103 7.12 -1.07 -1.51
CA VAL A 103 6.34 -2.16 -2.07
C VAL A 103 6.94 -2.69 -3.38
N GLN A 104 7.47 -1.83 -4.25
CA GLN A 104 8.14 -2.26 -5.48
C GLN A 104 9.40 -3.09 -5.21
N LYS A 105 10.20 -2.69 -4.21
CA LYS A 105 11.32 -3.51 -3.72
C LYS A 105 10.83 -4.85 -3.18
N LEU A 106 9.76 -4.87 -2.38
CA LEU A 106 9.16 -6.11 -1.87
C LEU A 106 8.83 -7.10 -3.00
N PHE A 107 8.19 -6.61 -4.06
CA PHE A 107 7.84 -7.44 -5.21
C PHE A 107 9.06 -7.94 -5.99
N SER A 108 10.12 -7.13 -6.06
CA SER A 108 11.38 -7.51 -6.70
C SER A 108 12.10 -8.62 -5.92
N GLU A 109 12.05 -8.59 -4.59
CA GLU A 109 12.62 -9.61 -3.72
C GLU A 109 11.82 -10.91 -3.74
N MET A 110 10.48 -10.84 -3.71
CA MET A 110 9.62 -12.03 -3.88
C MET A 110 9.84 -12.72 -5.24
N ALA A 111 10.11 -11.95 -6.31
CA ALA A 111 10.40 -12.47 -7.63
C ALA A 111 11.83 -13.04 -7.78
N GLY A 112 12.74 -12.70 -6.85
CA GLY A 112 14.15 -13.08 -6.87
C GLY A 112 14.47 -14.42 -6.18
N ILE A 113 13.48 -15.08 -5.58
CA ILE A 113 13.63 -16.45 -5.04
C ILE A 113 13.42 -17.44 -6.19
N ASN A 114 14.49 -17.78 -6.90
CA ASN A 114 14.52 -18.89 -7.87
C ASN A 114 15.80 -19.71 -7.74
#